data_AF-A0A2E1F677-F1
#
_entry.id   AF-A0A2E1F677-F1
#
_cell.length_a   1.000
_cell.length_b   1.000
_cell.length_c   1.000
_cell.angle_alpha   90.00
_cell.angle_beta   90.00
_cell.angle_gamma   90.00
#
_symmetry.space_group_name_H-M   'P 1'
#
loop_
_entity.id
_entity.type
_entity.pdbx_description
1 polymer ?
#
loop_
_entity_poly.entity_id
_entity_poly.type
_entity_poly.pdbx_seq_one_letter_code
_entity_poly.pdbx_strand_id
1 'polypeptide(L)'
;MNIFFKGYLLLIGLISIVMGLYGMFAPDFSWYPPFETIERGTLLSNFVRTISGVFAASGYILIRFIFSSSKVQLGTVLIYLVAFMLVGKFTGFLYDGFLRHDVIAFSMGVVTFIALIRIHRYRKSLLNYDL
;
A
#
# COMPACT_ATOMS: atom_id res chain seq x y z
N MET A 1 14.15 -22.36 5.05
CA MET A 1 14.04 -21.11 5.85
C MET A 1 13.67 -21.50 7.27
N ASN A 2 14.51 -21.17 8.26
CA ASN A 2 14.25 -21.55 9.66
C ASN A 2 12.89 -21.01 10.12
N ILE A 3 12.18 -21.79 10.93
CA ILE A 3 10.85 -21.45 11.47
C ILE A 3 10.85 -20.08 12.16
N PHE A 4 11.97 -19.74 12.80
CA PHE A 4 12.22 -18.46 13.44
C PHE A 4 12.10 -17.27 12.47
N PHE A 5 12.80 -17.33 11.32
CA PHE A 5 12.74 -16.25 10.31
C PHE A 5 11.35 -16.13 9.70
N LYS A 6 10.65 -17.25 9.48
CA LYS A 6 9.25 -17.24 9.03
C LYS A 6 8.34 -16.55 10.05
N GLY A 7 8.49 -16.90 11.33
CA GLY A 7 7.70 -16.30 12.42
C GLY A 7 7.94 -14.79 12.54
N TYR A 8 9.20 -14.36 12.52
CA TYR A 8 9.55 -12.94 12.57
C TYR A 8 8.94 -12.15 11.41
N LEU A 9 9.13 -12.62 10.17
CA LEU A 9 8.62 -11.90 9.00
C LEU A 9 7.08 -11.89 8.94
N LEU A 10 6.43 -12.96 9.42
CA LEU A 10 4.97 -12.99 9.59
C LEU A 10 4.52 -11.91 10.58
N LEU A 11 5.15 -11.83 11.76
CA LEU A 11 4.82 -10.82 12.77
C LEU A 11 4.97 -9.40 12.23
N ILE A 12 6.10 -9.10 11.57
CA ILE A 12 6.31 -7.80 10.93
C ILE A 12 5.23 -7.53 9.87
N GLY A 13 4.91 -8.52 9.03
CA GLY A 13 3.86 -8.37 8.02
C GLY A 13 2.49 -8.06 8.62
N LEU A 14 2.11 -8.73 9.71
CA LEU A 14 0.86 -8.49 10.41
C LEU A 14 0.82 -7.11 11.06
N ILE A 15 1.89 -6.72 11.75
CA ILE A 15 1.99 -5.39 12.37
C ILE A 15 1.91 -4.30 11.29
N SER A 16 2.59 -4.47 10.17
CA SER A 16 2.55 -3.51 9.06
C SER A 16 1.15 -3.37 8.45
N ILE A 17 0.39 -4.47 8.33
CA ILE A 17 -1.00 -4.43 7.89
C ILE A 17 -1.86 -3.67 8.90
N VAL A 18 -1.78 -4.02 10.18
CA VAL A 18 -2.62 -3.40 11.23
C VAL A 18 -2.32 -1.91 11.33
N MET A 19 -1.06 -1.52 11.43
CA MET A 19 -0.66 -0.12 11.50
C MET A 19 -0.99 0.63 10.22
N GLY A 20 -0.75 0.03 9.05
CA GLY A 20 -1.09 0.66 7.77
C GLY A 20 -2.59 0.92 7.62
N LEU A 21 -3.43 -0.06 7.97
CA LEU A 21 -4.89 0.13 7.96
C LEU A 21 -5.33 1.17 8.99
N TYR A 22 -4.76 1.13 10.20
CA TYR A 22 -5.06 2.14 11.22
C TYR A 22 -4.72 3.55 10.72
N GLY A 23 -3.51 3.78 10.19
CA GLY A 23 -3.11 5.10 9.69
C GLY A 23 -3.92 5.59 8.50
N MET A 24 -4.46 4.70 7.67
CA MET A 24 -5.33 5.10 6.56
C MET A 24 -6.71 5.56 7.04
N PHE A 25 -7.32 4.81 7.96
CA PHE A 25 -8.74 4.95 8.28
C PHE A 25 -9.01 5.66 9.61
N ALA A 26 -8.02 5.79 10.49
CA ALA A 26 -8.20 6.48 11.76
C ALA A 26 -8.47 7.99 11.54
N PRO A 27 -9.41 8.56 12.32
CA PRO A 27 -9.72 9.98 12.24
C PRO A 27 -8.54 10.85 12.72
N ASP A 28 -7.74 10.35 13.66
CA ASP A 28 -6.51 10.96 14.18
C ASP A 28 -5.39 9.93 14.40
N PHE A 29 -4.19 10.44 14.65
CA PHE A 29 -2.98 9.65 14.76
C PHE A 29 -2.53 9.39 16.19
N SER A 30 -3.36 9.64 17.20
CA SER A 30 -2.96 9.57 18.61
C SER A 30 -2.38 8.22 19.05
N TRP A 31 -2.71 7.14 18.34
CA TRP A 31 -2.16 5.78 18.56
C TRP A 31 -1.29 5.29 17.39
N TYR A 32 -0.79 6.22 16.57
CA TYR A 32 0.11 5.93 15.46
C TYR A 32 1.52 6.39 15.84
N PRO A 33 2.41 5.51 16.32
CA PRO A 33 3.82 5.85 16.53
C PRO A 33 4.44 6.13 15.17
N PRO A 34 5.34 7.11 14.94
CA PRO A 34 5.85 8.26 15.71
C PRO A 34 5.09 9.58 15.40
N PHE A 35 3.81 9.50 15.08
CA PHE A 35 3.01 10.58 14.49
C PHE A 35 1.83 11.01 15.38
N GLU A 36 1.92 10.73 16.67
CA GLU A 36 0.85 10.94 17.67
C GLU A 36 0.41 12.40 17.80
N THR A 37 1.29 13.34 17.46
CA THR A 37 1.09 14.78 17.57
C THR A 37 0.72 15.46 16.25
N ILE A 38 0.47 14.70 15.18
CA ILE A 38 0.09 15.28 13.89
C ILE A 38 -1.33 15.86 13.97
N GLU A 39 -1.46 17.14 13.65
CA GLU A 39 -2.74 17.80 13.44
C GLU A 39 -3.38 17.42 12.10
N ARG A 40 -4.72 17.30 12.10
CA ARG A 40 -5.51 17.04 10.89
C ARG A 40 -5.47 18.21 9.92
N GLY A 41 -5.71 17.95 8.64
CA GLY A 41 -5.70 18.99 7.59
C GLY A 41 -4.31 19.48 7.23
N THR A 42 -3.25 18.91 7.81
CA THR A 42 -1.87 19.23 7.46
C THR A 42 -1.38 18.39 6.28
N LEU A 43 -0.40 18.92 5.55
CA LEU A 43 0.28 18.20 4.47
C LEU A 43 0.89 16.87 4.97
N LEU A 44 1.41 16.89 6.20
CA LEU A 44 2.01 15.73 6.84
C LEU A 44 0.96 14.66 7.18
N SER A 45 -0.20 15.06 7.71
CA SER A 45 -1.35 14.19 7.97
C SER A 45 -1.78 13.42 6.71
N ASN A 46 -1.94 14.12 5.59
CA ASN A 46 -2.33 13.50 4.32
C ASN A 46 -1.22 12.58 3.77
N PHE A 47 0.05 12.99 3.89
CA PHE A 47 1.19 12.16 3.51
C PHE A 47 1.27 10.86 4.31
N VAL A 48 1.07 10.93 5.64
CA VAL A 48 1.08 9.74 6.50
C VAL A 48 -0.02 8.78 6.07
N ARG A 49 -1.27 9.22 5.84
CA ARG A 49 -2.34 8.34 5.33
C ARG A 49 -1.97 7.64 4.03
N THR A 50 -1.33 8.37 3.12
CA THR A 50 -0.87 7.85 1.82
C THR A 50 0.18 6.75 1.99
N ILE A 51 1.19 6.98 2.85
CA ILE A 51 2.25 6.01 3.13
C ILE A 51 1.75 4.83 3.97
N SER A 52 0.77 5.02 4.85
CA SER A 52 0.13 3.94 5.59
C SER A 52 -0.50 2.90 4.64
N GLY A 53 -1.04 3.33 3.50
CA GLY A 53 -1.46 2.43 2.42
C GLY A 53 -0.31 1.57 1.87
N VAL A 54 0.83 2.19 1.58
CA VAL A 54 2.04 1.47 1.13
C VAL A 54 2.50 0.47 2.18
N PHE A 55 2.43 0.84 3.47
CA PHE A 55 2.80 -0.03 4.58
C PHE A 55 1.88 -1.26 4.69
N ALA A 56 0.57 -1.07 4.55
CA ALA A 56 -0.40 -2.16 4.54
C ALA A 56 -0.17 -3.13 3.36
N ALA A 57 0.02 -2.61 2.15
CA ALA A 57 0.32 -3.43 0.98
C ALA A 57 1.64 -4.18 1.14
N SER A 58 2.67 -3.53 1.68
CA SER A 58 3.98 -4.14 1.91
C SER A 58 3.89 -5.31 2.91
N GLY A 59 3.11 -5.15 3.99
CA GLY A 59 2.85 -6.23 4.93
C GLY A 59 2.16 -7.43 4.27
N TYR A 60 1.14 -7.19 3.43
CA TYR A 60 0.50 -8.26 2.65
C TYR A 60 1.47 -8.95 1.67
N ILE A 61 2.28 -8.17 0.93
CA ILE A 61 3.27 -8.70 0.00
C ILE A 61 4.31 -9.55 0.75
N LEU A 62 4.75 -9.11 1.93
CA LEU A 62 5.69 -9.85 2.77
C LEU A 62 5.11 -11.20 3.22
N ILE A 63 3.87 -11.22 3.72
CA ILE A 63 3.19 -12.47 4.09
C ILE A 63 3.05 -13.38 2.86
N ARG A 64 2.62 -12.83 1.72
CA ARG A 64 2.52 -13.58 0.47
C ARG A 64 3.87 -14.17 0.06
N PHE A 65 4.96 -13.41 0.18
CA PHE A 65 6.29 -13.88 -0.16
C PHE A 65 6.75 -15.07 0.71
N ILE A 66 6.36 -15.11 1.99
CA ILE A 66 6.75 -16.18 2.92
C ILE A 66 5.98 -17.49 2.66
N PHE A 67 4.68 -17.39 2.37
CA PHE A 67 3.76 -18.54 2.32
C PHE A 67 3.37 -18.99 0.91
N SER A 68 3.52 -18.14 -0.11
CA SER A 68 3.23 -18.52 -1.50
C SER A 68 4.39 -19.30 -2.10
N SER A 69 4.10 -20.45 -2.70
CA SER A 69 5.06 -21.21 -3.52
C SER A 69 5.38 -20.51 -4.85
N SER A 70 4.44 -19.69 -5.35
CA SER A 70 4.65 -18.90 -6.56
C SER A 70 5.52 -17.67 -6.29
N LYS A 71 6.49 -17.42 -7.19
CA LYS A 71 7.29 -16.19 -7.18
C LYS A 71 6.35 -14.99 -7.31
N VAL A 72 6.50 -14.04 -6.40
CA VAL A 72 5.76 -12.78 -6.45
C VAL A 72 6.25 -11.98 -7.64
N GLN A 73 5.43 -11.87 -8.69
CA GLN A 73 5.79 -11.10 -9.88
C GLN A 73 5.87 -9.61 -9.54
N LEU A 74 6.95 -8.94 -9.95
CA LEU A 74 7.17 -7.51 -9.69
C LEU A 74 5.97 -6.64 -10.11
N GLY A 75 5.31 -6.97 -11.23
CA GLY A 75 4.10 -6.27 -11.68
C GLY A 75 2.95 -6.34 -10.66
N THR A 76 2.75 -7.48 -9.99
CA THR A 76 1.72 -7.62 -8.94
C THR A 76 2.08 -6.85 -7.68
N VAL A 77 3.38 -6.75 -7.34
CA VAL A 77 3.87 -5.93 -6.23
C VAL A 77 3.52 -4.46 -6.46
N LEU A 78 3.89 -3.92 -7.63
CA LEU A 78 3.63 -2.52 -7.97
C LEU A 78 2.13 -2.20 -7.97
N ILE A 79 1.29 -3.11 -8.48
CA ILE A 79 -0.17 -2.97 -8.46
C ILE A 79 -0.70 -2.87 -7.02
N TYR A 80 -0.25 -3.74 -6.11
CA TYR A 80 -0.71 -3.70 -4.72
C TYR A 80 -0.26 -2.42 -4.00
N LEU A 81 1.00 -2.00 -4.18
CA LEU A 81 1.51 -0.78 -3.58
C LEU A 81 0.72 0.45 -4.04
N VAL A 82 0.52 0.61 -5.35
CA VAL A 82 -0.21 1.75 -5.91
C VAL A 82 -1.70 1.71 -5.54
N ALA A 83 -2.33 0.52 -5.53
CA ALA A 83 -3.72 0.39 -5.12
C ALA A 83 -3.95 0.89 -3.69
N PHE A 84 -3.18 0.39 -2.72
CA PHE A 84 -3.37 0.80 -1.32
C PHE A 84 -2.91 2.23 -1.07
N MET A 85 -1.87 2.71 -1.77
CA MET A 85 -1.50 4.12 -1.76
C MET A 85 -2.67 5.01 -2.20
N LEU A 86 -3.39 4.63 -3.26
CA LEU A 86 -4.59 5.36 -3.71
C LEU A 86 -5.71 5.31 -2.68
N VAL A 87 -5.93 4.19 -2.00
CA VAL A 87 -6.90 4.11 -0.90
C VAL A 87 -6.50 5.05 0.23
N GLY A 88 -5.24 5.07 0.64
CA GLY A 88 -4.74 5.97 1.70
C GLY A 88 -4.83 7.43 1.31
N LYS A 89 -4.62 7.73 0.02
CA LYS A 89 -4.80 9.08 -0.51
C LYS A 89 -6.26 9.50 -0.53
N PHE A 90 -7.15 8.57 -0.89
CA PHE A 90 -8.59 8.79 -0.88
C PHE A 90 -9.11 9.06 0.53
N THR A 91 -8.64 8.32 1.54
CA THR A 91 -8.99 8.61 2.94
C THR A 91 -8.42 9.94 3.40
N GLY A 92 -7.24 10.34 2.90
CA GLY A 92 -6.71 11.71 3.03
C GLY A 92 -7.71 12.78 2.60
N PHE A 93 -8.39 12.61 1.46
CA PHE A 93 -9.43 13.57 1.03
C PHE A 93 -10.62 13.64 1.98
N LEU A 94 -11.00 12.53 2.62
CA LEU A 94 -12.13 12.48 3.55
C LEU A 94 -11.84 13.24 4.86
N TYR A 95 -10.60 13.19 5.35
CA TYR A 95 -10.23 13.77 6.65
C TYR A 95 -9.50 15.12 6.54
N ASP A 96 -8.65 15.30 5.54
CA ASP A 96 -7.78 16.47 5.39
C ASP A 96 -8.28 17.43 4.28
N GLY A 97 -9.30 17.02 3.51
CA GLY A 97 -9.89 17.82 2.44
C GLY A 97 -9.10 17.78 1.12
N PHE A 98 -9.50 18.64 0.18
CA PHE A 98 -8.96 18.65 -1.18
C PHE A 98 -7.89 19.73 -1.36
N LEU A 99 -6.62 19.35 -1.24
CA LEU A 99 -5.51 20.23 -1.58
C LEU A 99 -5.11 20.02 -3.05
N ARG A 100 -4.72 21.09 -3.75
CA ARG A 100 -4.41 21.06 -5.19
C ARG A 100 -3.35 20.01 -5.55
N HIS A 101 -2.28 19.92 -4.76
CA HIS A 101 -1.20 18.95 -4.99
C HIS A 101 -1.68 17.51 -4.76
N ASP A 102 -2.59 17.28 -3.81
CA ASP A 102 -3.14 15.96 -3.52
C ASP A 102 -4.02 15.44 -4.65
N VAL A 103 -4.84 16.32 -5.24
CA VAL A 103 -5.67 15.99 -6.41
C VAL A 103 -4.79 15.60 -7.61
N ILE A 104 -3.71 16.36 -7.85
CA ILE A 104 -2.76 16.06 -8.93
C ILE A 104 -2.08 14.71 -8.66
N ALA A 105 -1.58 14.48 -7.45
CA ALA A 105 -0.90 13.24 -7.07
C ALA A 105 -1.84 12.02 -7.17
N PHE A 106 -3.09 12.15 -6.72
CA PHE A 106 -4.10 11.10 -6.85
C PHE A 106 -4.40 10.78 -8.31
N SER A 107 -4.57 11.80 -9.15
CA SER A 107 -4.84 11.64 -10.58
C SER A 107 -3.67 10.93 -11.28
N MET A 108 -2.43 11.32 -10.99
CA MET A 108 -1.24 10.62 -11.49
C MET A 108 -1.22 9.16 -11.02
N GLY A 109 -1.50 8.91 -9.74
CA GLY A 109 -1.57 7.56 -9.18
C GLY A 109 -2.62 6.67 -9.86
N VAL A 110 -3.80 7.21 -10.19
CA VAL A 110 -4.85 6.49 -10.93
C VAL A 110 -4.37 6.13 -12.34
N VAL A 111 -3.75 7.06 -13.05
CA VAL A 111 -3.16 6.79 -14.38
C VAL A 111 -2.10 5.70 -14.29
N THR A 112 -1.20 5.78 -13.29
CA THR A 112 -0.19 4.75 -13.03
C THR A 112 -0.83 3.39 -12.75
N PHE A 113 -1.88 3.34 -11.94
CA PHE A 113 -2.58 2.11 -11.60
C PHE A 113 -3.20 1.43 -12.85
N ILE A 114 -3.87 2.21 -13.68
CA ILE A 114 -4.47 1.73 -14.94
C ILE A 114 -3.36 1.21 -15.88
N ALA A 115 -2.28 1.96 -16.04
CA ALA A 115 -1.15 1.55 -16.87
C ALA A 115 -0.51 0.24 -16.39
N LEU A 116 -0.31 0.09 -15.07
CA LEU A 116 0.22 -1.13 -14.48
C LEU A 116 -0.69 -2.34 -14.73
N ILE A 117 -2.01 -2.19 -14.56
CA ILE A 117 -2.97 -3.26 -14.86
C ILE A 117 -2.89 -3.67 -16.33
N ARG A 118 -2.85 -2.70 -17.24
CA ARG A 118 -2.77 -2.96 -18.69
C ARG A 118 -1.49 -3.71 -19.05
N ILE A 119 -0.34 -3.22 -18.59
CA ILE A 119 0.96 -3.86 -18.84
C ILE A 119 1.01 -5.26 -18.22
N HIS A 120 0.49 -5.43 -17.00
CA HIS A 120 0.48 -6.73 -16.34
C HIS A 120 -0.36 -7.76 -17.12
N ARG A 121 -1.54 -7.38 -17.61
CA ARG A 121 -2.38 -8.25 -18.46
C ARG A 121 -1.69 -8.59 -19.78
N TYR A 122 -1.10 -7.59 -20.45
CA TYR A 122 -0.35 -7.79 -21.68
C TYR A 122 0.83 -8.75 -21.51
N ARG A 123 1.59 -8.62 -20.41
CA ARG A 123 2.68 -9.56 -20.11
C ARG A 123 2.19 -10.97 -19.86
N LYS A 124 1.02 -11.14 -19.24
CA LYS A 124 0.42 -12.47 -19.07
C LYS A 124 -0.02 -13.11 -20.39
N SER A 125 -0.53 -12.33 -21.35
CA SER A 125 -0.95 -12.88 -22.65
C SER A 125 0.21 -13.33 -23.54
N LEU A 126 1.44 -12.91 -23.26
CA LEU A 126 2.64 -13.35 -23.99
C LEU A 126 3.19 -14.69 -23.49
N LEU A 127 2.68 -15.21 -22.37
CA LEU A 127 3.10 -16.51 -21.87
C LEU A 127 2.45 -17.60 -22.74
N ASN A 128 3.27 -18.31 -23.50
CA ASN A 128 2.81 -19.44 -24.32
C ASN A 128 2.54 -20.63 -23.38
N TYR A 129 1.31 -21.13 -23.37
CA TYR A 129 0.88 -22.24 -22.51
C TYR A 129 0.99 -23.61 -23.21
N ASP A 130 1.47 -23.65 -24.45
CA ASP A 130 1.60 -24.87 -25.27
C ASP A 130 2.87 -25.69 -24.97
N LEU A 131 3.24 -25.84 -23.70
CA LEU A 131 4.31 -26.74 -23.24
C LEU A 131 3.74 -28.00 -22.58
#